data_AF-A0A662UME4-F1
#
_entry.id   AF-A0A662UME4-F1
#
_cell.length_a   1.000
_cell.length_b   1.000
_cell.length_c   1.000
_cell.angle_alpha   90.00
_cell.angle_beta   90.00
_cell.angle_gamma   90.00
#
_symmetry.space_group_name_H-M   'P 1'
#
loop_
_entity.id
_entity.type
_entity.pdbx_description
1 polymer ?
#
loop_
_entity_poly.entity_id
_entity_poly.type
_entity_poly.pdbx_seq_one_letter_code
_entity_poly.pdbx_strand_id
1 'polypeptide(L)' 'MVAKKVVQTELEEKEYKAFKRVVEKRGLTIKQGLREAIWQWISMHTPLEDDPLFKVKPVKTGVKTDSSNLDRALYGENLQ' A
#
# COMPACT_ATOMS: atom_id res chain seq x y z
N MET A 1 20.83 -6.60 -10.93
CA MET A 1 21.12 -6.41 -9.48
C MET A 1 20.35 -5.18 -9.02
N VAL A 2 19.59 -5.27 -7.91
CA VAL A 2 18.85 -4.11 -7.39
C VAL A 2 19.85 -3.15 -6.74
N ALA A 3 19.90 -1.90 -7.19
CA ALA A 3 20.75 -0.87 -6.61
C ALA A 3 20.29 -0.57 -5.16
N LYS A 4 21.19 -0.72 -4.20
CA LYS A 4 20.93 -0.39 -2.78
C LYS A 4 21.55 0.96 -2.46
N LYS A 5 20.77 1.86 -1.86
CA LYS A 5 21.26 3.13 -1.29
C LYS A 5 21.23 3.05 0.24
N VAL A 6 22.22 3.67 0.88
CA VAL A 6 22.27 3.83 2.34
C VAL A 6 21.75 5.23 2.66
N VAL A 7 20.77 5.31 3.56
CA VAL A 7 20.24 6.56 4.08
C VAL A 7 20.72 6.71 5.52
N GLN A 8 21.36 7.82 5.83
CA GLN A 8 21.76 8.21 7.19
C GLN A 8 20.90 9.40 7.60
N THR A 9 20.37 9.35 8.81
CA THR A 9 19.49 10.38 9.36
C THR A 9 19.72 10.46 10.86
N GLU A 10 19.65 11.67 11.39
CA GLU A 10 19.73 11.94 12.83
C GLU A 10 18.31 11.91 13.41
N LEU A 11 18.15 11.24 14.54
CA LEU A 11 16.90 11.18 15.29
C LEU A 11 17.16 11.74 16.68
N GLU A 12 16.19 12.47 17.23
CA GLU A 12 16.28 12.86 18.63
C GLU A 12 16.26 11.62 19.54
N GLU A 13 16.88 11.71 20.70
CA GLU A 13 16.97 10.58 21.63
C GLU A 13 15.58 10.10 22.07
N LYS A 14 14.61 11.01 22.18
CA LYS A 14 13.21 10.70 22.50
C LYS A 14 12.55 9.88 21.40
N GLU A 15 12.72 10.29 20.14
CA GLU A 15 12.17 9.62 18.96
C GLU A 15 12.78 8.24 18.79
N TYR A 16 14.10 8.13 18.93
CA TYR A 16 14.81 6.86 18.87
C TYR A 16 14.34 5.89 19.95
N LYS A 17 14.19 6.33 21.20
CA LYS A 17 13.69 5.49 22.30
C LYS A 17 12.25 5.05 22.08
N ALA A 18 11.39 5.95 21.60
CA ALA A 18 10.00 5.62 21.29
C ALA A 18 9.93 4.56 20.18
N PHE A 19 10.66 4.78 19.09
CA PHE A 19 10.74 3.86 17.97
C PHE A 19 11.28 2.48 18.38
N LYS A 20 12.39 2.46 19.14
CA LYS A 20 13.01 1.22 19.63
C LYS A 20 12.03 0.37 20.45
N ARG A 21 11.27 0.99 21.36
CA ARG A 21 10.26 0.28 22.17
C ARG A 21 9.17 -0.37 21.32
N VAL A 22 8.72 0.31 20.25
CA VAL A 22 7.69 -0.22 19.34
C VAL A 22 8.22 -1.41 18.56
N VAL A 23 9.45 -1.30 18.04
CA VAL A 23 10.11 -2.32 17.23
C VAL A 23 10.45 -3.56 18.07
N GLU A 24 10.94 -3.38 19.29
CA GLU A 24 11.21 -4.48 20.23
C GLU A 24 9.94 -5.24 20.63
N LYS A 25 8.83 -4.54 20.88
CA LYS A 25 7.53 -5.17 21.15
C LYS A 25 7.03 -6.04 19.99
N ARG A 26 7.42 -5.71 18.77
CA ARG A 26 7.08 -6.48 17.55
C ARG A 26 8.09 -7.59 17.25
N GLY A 27 9.16 -7.73 18.06
CA GLY A 27 10.22 -8.72 17.83
C GLY A 27 11.10 -8.42 16.61
N LEU A 28 11.10 -7.18 16.13
CA LEU A 28 11.83 -6.77 14.94
C LEU A 28 13.17 -6.13 15.29
N THR A 29 14.10 -6.10 14.33
CA THR A 29 15.31 -5.27 14.46
C THR A 29 15.03 -3.82 14.07
N ILE A 30 15.81 -2.87 14.62
CA ILE A 30 15.69 -1.43 14.28
C ILE A 30 15.76 -1.19 12.77
N LYS A 31 16.64 -1.92 12.07
CA LYS A 31 16.79 -1.81 10.60
C LYS A 31 15.56 -2.32 9.84
N GLN A 32 14.94 -3.41 10.30
CA GLN A 32 13.71 -3.92 9.70
C GLN A 32 12.54 -2.98 9.97
N GLY A 33 12.40 -2.50 11.21
CA GLY A 33 11.37 -1.53 11.56
C GLY A 33 11.48 -0.26 10.73
N LEU A 34 12.71 0.25 10.48
CA LEU A 34 12.91 1.44 9.65
C LEU A 34 12.49 1.19 8.21
N ARG A 35 12.83 0.01 7.68
CA ARG A 35 12.43 -0.38 6.32
C ARG A 35 10.90 -0.47 6.20
N GLU A 36 10.24 -1.07 7.18
CA GLU A 36 8.76 -1.14 7.22
C GLU A 36 8.14 0.26 7.34
N ALA A 37 8.68 1.11 8.22
CA ALA A 37 8.20 2.47 8.39
C ALA A 37 8.32 3.29 7.10
N ILE A 38 9.41 3.14 6.35
CA ILE A 38 9.58 3.78 5.03
C ILE A 38 8.49 3.29 4.06
N TRP A 39 8.22 1.99 3.99
CA TRP A 39 7.16 1.46 3.13
C TRP A 39 5.77 1.94 3.52
N GLN A 40 5.48 1.97 4.82
CA GLN A 40 4.21 2.48 5.35
C GLN A 40 4.04 3.97 5.03
N TRP A 41 5.10 4.77 5.19
CA TRP A 41 5.11 6.18 4.83
C TRP A 41 4.86 6.39 3.34
N ILE A 42 5.56 5.66 2.48
CA ILE A 42 5.34 5.71 1.02
C ILE A 42 3.89 5.34 0.72
N SER A 43 3.38 4.23 1.26
CA SER A 43 2.02 3.77 1.00
C SER A 43 0.97 4.78 1.45
N MET A 44 1.19 5.47 2.58
CA MET A 44 0.25 6.45 3.13
C MET A 44 0.23 7.76 2.33
N HIS A 45 1.36 8.12 1.73
CA HIS A 45 1.51 9.36 0.97
C HIS A 45 1.51 9.18 -0.55
N THR A 46 1.36 7.95 -1.05
CA THR A 46 1.21 7.69 -2.48
C THR A 46 -0.18 8.19 -2.91
N PRO A 47 -0.27 9.17 -3.83
CA PRO A 47 -1.55 9.63 -4.33
C PRO A 47 -2.30 8.49 -5.05
N LEU A 48 -3.63 8.47 -4.95
CA LEU A 48 -4.49 7.53 -5.67
C LEU A 48 -4.23 7.53 -7.18
N GLU A 49 -3.86 8.70 -7.73
CA GLU A 49 -3.50 8.87 -9.15
C GLU A 49 -2.28 8.04 -9.56
N ASP A 50 -1.40 7.74 -8.61
CA ASP A 50 -0.17 7.00 -8.86
C ASP A 50 -0.30 5.49 -8.66
N ASP A 51 -1.38 5.05 -8.04
CA ASP A 51 -1.67 3.64 -7.80
C ASP A 51 -2.03 2.92 -9.12
N PRO A 52 -1.29 1.85 -9.49
CA PRO A 52 -1.57 1.05 -10.69
C PRO A 52 -3.01 0.53 -10.80
N LEU A 53 -3.70 0.31 -9.67
CA LEU A 53 -5.11 -0.12 -9.65
C LEU A 53 -6.06 0.93 -10.25
N PHE A 54 -5.71 2.22 -10.14
CA PHE A 54 -6.54 3.33 -10.62
C PHE A 54 -6.09 3.90 -11.96
N LYS A 55 -4.95 3.43 -12.49
CA LYS A 55 -4.45 3.76 -13.85
C LYS A 55 -5.13 2.95 -14.95
N VAL A 56 -6.10 2.10 -14.61
CA VAL A 56 -6.80 1.26 -15.59
C VAL A 56 -7.75 2.15 -16.39
N LYS A 57 -7.49 2.25 -17.70
CA LYS A 57 -8.39 2.98 -18.59
C LYS A 57 -9.74 2.24 -18.62
N PRO A 58 -10.87 2.95 -18.42
CA PRO A 58 -12.17 2.32 -18.54
C PRO A 58 -12.31 1.73 -19.94
N VAL A 59 -12.70 0.46 -19.99
CA VAL A 59 -13.07 -0.18 -21.25
C VAL A 59 -14.30 0.52 -21.78
N LYS A 60 -14.28 0.95 -23.04
CA LYS A 60 -15.42 1.61 -23.67
C LYS A 60 -16.54 0.58 -23.88
N THR A 61 -17.49 0.54 -22.97
CA THR A 61 -18.66 -0.34 -23.01
C THR A 61 -19.83 0.26 -23.80
N GLY A 62 -19.73 1.52 -24.24
CA GLY A 62 -20.78 2.21 -25.01
C GLY A 62 -21.97 2.68 -24.16
N VAL A 63 -21.98 2.38 -22.86
CA VAL A 63 -23.02 2.77 -21.90
C VAL A 63 -22.35 3.46 -20.70
N LYS A 64 -22.94 4.55 -20.20
CA LYS A 64 -22.28 5.43 -19.20
C LYS A 64 -21.98 4.68 -17.89
N THR A 65 -22.93 3.88 -17.42
CA THR A 65 -22.78 2.87 -16.36
C THR A 65 -23.98 1.95 -16.48
N ASP A 66 -23.77 0.67 -16.76
CA ASP A 66 -24.84 -0.34 -16.73
C ASP A 66 -24.39 -1.51 -15.88
N SER A 67 -24.81 -1.50 -14.61
CA SER A 67 -24.53 -2.55 -13.63
C SER A 67 -25.62 -3.62 -13.61
N SER A 68 -26.64 -3.52 -14.45
CA SER A 68 -27.82 -4.41 -14.41
C SER A 68 -27.48 -5.87 -14.70
N ASN A 69 -26.38 -6.11 -15.42
CA ASN A 69 -25.91 -7.44 -15.78
C ASN A 69 -24.67 -7.90 -14.96
N LEU A 70 -24.27 -7.10 -13.96
CA LEU A 70 -23.07 -7.36 -13.16
C LEU A 70 -23.20 -8.66 -12.37
N ASP A 71 -24.35 -8.86 -11.72
CA ASP A 71 -24.60 -10.04 -10.87
C ASP A 71 -24.58 -11.32 -11.68
N ARG A 72 -25.19 -11.32 -12.87
CA ARG A 72 -25.16 -12.47 -13.79
C ARG A 72 -23.74 -12.78 -14.26
N ALA A 73 -22.93 -11.77 -14.55
CA ALA A 73 -21.56 -11.96 -15.04
C ALA A 73 -20.60 -12.46 -13.95
N LEU A 74 -20.80 -12.03 -12.69
CA LEU A 74 -19.93 -12.41 -11.57
C LEU A 74 -20.35 -13.72 -10.90
N TYR A 75 -21.65 -13.98 -10.78
CA TYR A 75 -22.18 -15.10 -10.00
C TYR A 75 -22.87 -16.18 -10.84
N GLY A 76 -23.08 -15.93 -12.14
CA GLY A 76 -23.82 -16.83 -13.02
C GLY A 76 -25.33 -16.85 -12.71
N GLU A 77 -26.12 -17.55 -13.53
CA GLU A 77 -27.59 -17.64 -13.38
C GLU A 77 -28.06 -18.52 -12.20
N ASN A 78 -27.14 -19.12 -11.44
CA ASN A 78 -27.46 -20.10 -10.41
C ASN A 78 -27.56 -19.48 -9.01
N LEU A 79 -28.39 -18.45 -8.85
CA LEU A 79 -28.98 -18.07 -7.56
C LEU A 79 -30.42 -18.61 -7.52
N GLN A 80 -30.54 -19.91 -7.27
CA GLN A 80 -31.76 -20.60 -6.87
C GLN A 80 -31.46 -21.47 -5.66
#